data_AF-A0A7G5ZK11-F1
#
_entry.id   AF-A0A7G5ZK11-F1
#
_cell.length_a   1.000
_cell.length_b   1.000
_cell.length_c   1.000
_cell.angle_alpha   90.00
_cell.angle_beta   90.00
_cell.angle_gamma   90.00
#
_symmetry.space_group_name_H-M   'P 1'
#
loop_
_entity.id
_entity.type
_entity.pdbx_description
1 polymer ?
#
loop_
_entity_poly.entity_id
_entity_poly.type
_entity_poly.pdbx_seq_one_letter_code
_entity_poly.pdbx_strand_id
1 'polypeptide(L)'
;MIFIALLYFCLACSLIWLACFPGGRAIVLGWVFGLRGRVARVVRRRPTAPREPMQPRRTLAARGSGARQLLRRHAVILAIAVPAVAIPSLLALVMRTPDMLPGYEPSEALPDAQIAALLRGEQLVPPSDPPPLAFTTQEVEQVRPMLVNASRNWGLMHPDFNQRLLLAFKIMKEKYGYEMALLEGYRSPARQDMLAQMGGAVTNARAFQSWHQYGLAADCAFWRDGKLVISEKDPWAMRGYQLYGEVAEQLGLTWGGRWKMMDLGHTELRLRGVMRR
;
A
#
# COMPACT_ATOMS: atom_id res chain seq x y z
N MET A 1 13.02 16.82 -10.97
CA MET A 1 11.57 16.94 -10.71
C MET A 1 11.17 18.30 -10.15
N ILE A 2 11.84 18.81 -9.11
CA ILE A 2 11.53 20.13 -8.50
C ILE A 2 11.65 21.29 -9.50
N PHE A 3 12.68 21.32 -10.35
CA PHE A 3 12.87 22.38 -11.34
C PHE A 3 11.77 22.43 -12.41
N ILE A 4 11.31 21.25 -12.86
CA ILE A 4 10.22 21.12 -13.85
C ILE A 4 8.89 21.55 -13.23
N ALA A 5 8.64 21.17 -11.97
CA ALA A 5 7.46 21.60 -11.23
C ALA A 5 7.43 23.11 -11.01
N LEU A 6 8.58 23.73 -10.73
CA LEU A 6 8.70 25.18 -10.54
C LEU A 6 8.48 25.94 -11.85
N LEU A 7 9.05 25.45 -12.95
CA LEU A 7 8.85 26.03 -14.28
C LEU A 7 7.38 25.94 -14.72
N TYR A 8 6.73 24.81 -14.43
CA TYR A 8 5.31 24.61 -14.66
C TYR A 8 4.43 25.55 -13.80
N PHE A 9 4.76 25.71 -12.52
CA PHE A 9 4.08 26.62 -11.61
C PHE A 9 4.15 28.07 -12.11
N CYS A 10 5.32 28.54 -12.50
CA CYS A 10 5.51 29.88 -13.06
C CYS A 10 4.68 30.06 -14.34
N LEU A 11 4.71 29.08 -15.25
CA LEU A 11 3.94 29.13 -16.51
C LEU A 11 2.43 29.19 -16.24
N ALA A 12 1.93 28.35 -15.33
CA ALA A 12 0.52 28.32 -14.94
C ALA A 12 0.08 29.64 -14.30
N CYS A 13 0.88 30.20 -13.37
CA CYS A 13 0.60 31.49 -12.75
C CYS A 13 0.57 32.63 -13.78
N SER A 14 1.50 32.66 -14.75
CA SER A 14 1.51 33.68 -15.80
C SER A 14 0.30 33.58 -16.73
N LEU A 15 -0.13 32.36 -17.08
CA LEU A 15 -1.32 32.13 -17.90
C LEU A 15 -2.61 32.52 -17.17
N ILE A 16 -2.72 32.21 -15.88
CA ILE A 16 -3.86 32.62 -15.04
C ILE A 16 -3.88 34.14 -14.87
N TRP A 17 -2.73 34.78 -14.67
CA TRP A 17 -2.65 36.24 -14.59
C TRP A 17 -3.13 36.91 -15.89
N LEU A 18 -2.70 36.40 -17.05
CA LEU A 18 -3.20 36.83 -18.35
C LEU A 18 -4.68 36.52 -18.56
N ALA A 19 -5.22 35.47 -17.94
CA ALA A 19 -6.64 35.12 -18.00
C ALA A 19 -7.51 36.06 -17.15
N CYS A 20 -7.03 36.50 -15.98
CA CYS A 20 -7.81 37.28 -15.02
C CYS A 20 -7.69 38.80 -15.21
N PHE A 21 -6.56 39.31 -15.70
CA PHE A 21 -6.29 40.76 -15.77
C PHE A 21 -6.31 41.28 -17.22
N PRO A 22 -7.39 41.96 -17.66
CA PRO A 22 -7.47 42.53 -19.01
C PRO A 22 -6.41 43.61 -19.28
N GLY A 23 -5.94 44.32 -18.24
CA GLY A 23 -4.82 45.27 -18.32
C GLY A 23 -3.47 44.60 -18.68
N GLY A 24 -3.22 43.40 -18.17
CA GLY A 24 -2.00 42.63 -18.51
C GLY A 24 -1.98 42.19 -19.97
N ARG A 25 -3.14 41.82 -20.53
CA ARG A 25 -3.27 41.50 -21.97
C ARG A 25 -2.96 42.70 -22.85
N ALA A 26 -3.46 43.89 -22.48
CA ALA A 26 -3.21 45.11 -23.24
C ALA A 26 -1.73 45.51 -23.23
N ILE A 27 -1.02 45.26 -22.12
CA ILE A 27 0.44 45.45 -22.02
C ILE A 27 1.16 44.45 -22.93
N VAL A 28 0.87 43.15 -22.83
CA VAL A 28 1.54 42.13 -23.66
C VAL A 28 1.27 42.34 -25.15
N LEU A 29 0.02 42.64 -25.54
CA LEU A 29 -0.33 42.99 -26.90
C LEU A 29 0.34 44.30 -27.33
N GLY A 30 0.46 45.28 -26.45
CA GLY A 30 1.20 46.53 -26.69
C GLY A 30 2.71 46.31 -26.89
N TRP A 31 3.31 45.29 -26.28
CA TRP A 31 4.70 44.90 -26.53
C TRP A 31 4.86 44.12 -27.84
N VAL A 32 3.93 43.20 -28.14
CA VAL A 32 3.92 42.40 -29.36
C VAL A 32 3.63 43.26 -30.61
N PHE A 33 2.70 44.21 -30.52
CA PHE A 33 2.34 45.13 -31.61
C PHE A 33 3.10 46.47 -31.56
N GLY A 34 3.76 46.80 -30.45
CA GLY A 34 4.58 48.01 -30.27
C GLY A 34 5.89 48.00 -31.04
N LEU A 35 6.33 46.83 -31.52
CA LEU A 35 7.50 46.73 -32.42
C LEU A 35 7.19 47.07 -33.89
N ARG A 36 5.94 47.43 -34.25
CA ARG A 36 5.54 47.80 -35.62
C ARG A 36 4.92 49.19 -35.79
N GLY A 37 4.99 50.07 -34.79
CA GLY A 37 4.25 51.33 -34.76
C GLY A 37 5.05 52.64 -34.70
N ARG A 38 6.30 52.69 -35.19
CA ARG A 38 7.10 53.94 -35.21
C ARG A 38 7.21 54.66 -36.58
N VAL A 39 6.43 54.27 -37.58
CA VAL A 39 6.35 55.03 -38.85
C VAL A 39 4.89 55.21 -39.26
N ALA A 40 4.29 56.32 -38.82
CA ALA A 40 3.27 57.08 -39.54
C ALA A 40 2.80 58.22 -38.63
N ARG A 41 3.57 59.31 -38.63
CA ARG A 41 3.07 60.60 -38.16
C ARG A 41 2.70 61.40 -39.40
N VAL A 42 1.70 62.27 -39.24
CA VAL A 42 1.30 63.40 -40.10
C VAL A 42 0.23 63.07 -41.14
N VAL A 43 -1.00 63.58 -40.93
CA VAL A 43 -1.63 64.69 -41.68
C VAL A 43 -3.04 65.02 -41.12
N ARG A 44 -3.22 66.31 -40.76
CA ARG A 44 -4.45 67.18 -40.64
C ARG A 44 -5.62 66.77 -39.73
N ARG A 45 -5.92 67.54 -38.65
CA ARG A 45 -6.78 68.78 -38.55
C ARG A 45 -8.25 68.53 -38.94
N ARG A 46 -9.32 68.95 -38.23
CA ARG A 46 -9.68 69.52 -36.90
C ARG A 46 -11.26 69.52 -36.87
N PRO A 47 -11.99 70.12 -35.90
CA PRO A 47 -12.99 69.44 -35.06
C PRO A 47 -14.47 69.83 -35.33
N THR A 48 -15.42 69.09 -34.74
CA THR A 48 -16.77 69.60 -34.39
C THR A 48 -17.45 68.69 -33.36
N ALA A 49 -17.93 69.28 -32.27
CA ALA A 49 -18.93 68.69 -31.37
C ALA A 49 -20.34 69.09 -31.89
N PRO A 50 -21.43 68.36 -31.56
CA PRO A 50 -22.12 68.65 -30.30
C PRO A 50 -22.91 67.48 -29.64
N ARG A 51 -23.15 67.67 -28.33
CA ARG A 51 -24.29 67.31 -27.44
C ARG A 51 -24.93 65.91 -27.42
N GLU A 52 -25.19 65.50 -26.17
CA GLU A 52 -25.72 64.23 -25.62
C GLU A 52 -27.14 63.82 -26.09
N PRO A 53 -27.61 62.58 -25.78
CA PRO A 53 -28.30 62.41 -24.50
C PRO A 53 -27.99 61.11 -23.71
N MET A 54 -28.09 61.30 -22.39
CA MET A 54 -28.32 60.38 -21.28
C MET A 54 -28.93 59.00 -21.63
N GLN A 55 -28.20 57.91 -21.30
CA GLN A 55 -28.74 56.54 -21.31
C GLN A 55 -29.39 56.18 -19.96
N PRO A 56 -30.49 55.40 -19.97
CA PRO A 56 -31.26 55.11 -18.77
C PRO A 56 -30.59 54.05 -17.89
N ARG A 57 -30.76 54.21 -16.58
CA ARG A 57 -30.52 53.20 -15.54
C ARG A 57 -31.12 51.85 -15.97
N ARG A 58 -30.27 50.86 -16.27
CA ARG A 58 -30.67 49.45 -16.29
C ARG A 58 -30.36 48.80 -14.94
N THR A 59 -31.44 48.77 -14.17
CA THR A 59 -31.87 47.81 -13.16
C THR A 59 -31.00 46.57 -12.91
N LEU A 60 -30.88 46.26 -11.62
CA LEU A 60 -30.38 45.00 -11.07
C LEU A 60 -31.25 43.82 -11.54
N ALA A 61 -30.88 43.18 -12.64
CA ALA A 61 -31.42 41.85 -12.98
C ALA A 61 -30.49 41.12 -13.98
N ALA A 62 -29.25 40.82 -13.60
CA ALA A 62 -28.37 39.99 -14.44
C ALA A 62 -27.24 39.29 -13.67
N ARG A 63 -27.54 38.62 -12.55
CA ARG A 63 -26.54 37.74 -11.89
C ARG A 63 -26.47 36.32 -12.48
N GLY A 64 -27.41 35.90 -13.33
CA GLY A 64 -27.44 34.56 -13.94
C GLY A 64 -26.98 34.46 -15.40
N SER A 65 -27.00 35.54 -16.17
CA SER A 65 -26.66 35.55 -17.61
C SER A 65 -25.18 35.86 -17.89
N GLY A 66 -24.50 36.55 -16.98
CA GLY A 66 -23.08 36.91 -17.11
C GLY A 66 -22.16 35.69 -17.13
N ALA A 67 -22.40 34.69 -16.29
CA ALA A 67 -21.58 33.48 -16.22
C ALA A 67 -21.63 32.66 -17.52
N ARG A 68 -22.83 32.46 -18.10
CA ARG A 68 -23.00 31.74 -19.38
C ARG A 68 -22.41 32.50 -20.56
N GLN A 69 -22.48 33.82 -20.56
CA GLN A 69 -21.90 34.66 -21.61
C GLN A 69 -20.38 34.77 -21.50
N LEU A 70 -19.82 34.82 -20.27
CA LEU A 70 -18.38 34.67 -20.03
C LEU A 70 -17.87 33.28 -20.43
N LEU A 71 -18.60 32.23 -20.06
CA LEU A 71 -18.30 30.84 -20.43
C LEU A 71 -18.24 30.67 -21.95
N ARG A 72 -19.19 31.23 -22.70
CA ARG A 72 -19.15 31.22 -24.18
C ARG A 72 -18.01 32.08 -24.74
N ARG A 73 -17.77 33.26 -24.18
CA ARG A 73 -16.73 34.19 -24.66
C ARG A 73 -15.31 33.72 -24.37
N HIS A 74 -15.13 32.89 -23.35
CA HIS A 74 -13.84 32.31 -22.96
C HIS A 74 -13.82 30.78 -23.03
N ALA A 75 -14.77 30.17 -23.77
CA ALA A 75 -14.94 28.73 -23.86
C ALA A 75 -13.66 28.03 -24.31
N VAL A 76 -12.98 28.58 -25.32
CA VAL A 76 -11.71 28.04 -25.84
C VAL A 76 -10.59 28.15 -24.81
N ILE A 77 -10.53 29.26 -24.06
CA ILE A 77 -9.51 29.48 -23.03
C ILE A 77 -9.72 28.52 -21.86
N LEU A 78 -10.97 28.34 -21.42
CA LEU A 78 -11.31 27.39 -20.36
C LEU A 78 -11.12 25.93 -20.80
N ALA A 79 -11.44 25.60 -22.06
CA ALA A 79 -11.22 24.27 -22.62
C ALA A 79 -9.74 23.88 -22.73
N ILE A 80 -8.81 24.85 -22.71
CA ILE A 80 -7.36 24.58 -22.69
C ILE A 80 -6.80 24.67 -21.26
N ALA A 81 -7.20 25.68 -20.49
CA ALA A 81 -6.67 25.91 -19.15
C ALA A 81 -7.12 24.83 -18.14
N VAL A 82 -8.37 24.36 -18.24
CA VAL A 82 -8.91 23.35 -17.32
C VAL A 82 -8.18 22.01 -17.51
N PRO A 83 -8.04 21.45 -18.74
CA PRO A 83 -7.27 20.22 -18.92
C PRO A 83 -5.80 20.40 -18.60
N ALA A 84 -5.19 21.55 -18.93
CA ALA A 84 -3.79 21.81 -18.59
C ALA A 84 -3.54 21.67 -17.09
N VAL A 85 -4.44 22.15 -16.22
CA VAL A 85 -4.30 22.01 -14.77
C VAL A 85 -4.79 20.65 -14.25
N ALA A 86 -5.90 20.14 -14.78
CA ALA A 86 -6.54 18.94 -14.28
C ALA A 86 -5.78 17.66 -14.66
N ILE A 87 -5.25 17.56 -15.89
CA ILE A 87 -4.60 16.36 -16.40
C ILE A 87 -3.34 16.02 -15.58
N PRO A 88 -2.39 16.93 -15.32
CA PRO A 88 -1.20 16.62 -14.51
C PRO A 88 -1.56 16.27 -13.07
N SER A 89 -2.58 16.94 -12.50
CA SER A 89 -3.04 16.71 -11.13
C SER A 89 -3.66 15.32 -10.97
N LEU A 90 -4.50 14.91 -11.92
CA LEU A 90 -5.09 13.57 -11.97
C LEU A 90 -4.03 12.50 -12.28
N LEU A 91 -3.12 12.78 -13.20
CA LEU A 91 -2.03 11.86 -13.55
C LEU A 91 -1.10 11.62 -12.35
N ALA A 92 -0.78 12.66 -11.58
CA ALA A 92 -0.01 12.52 -10.34
C ALA A 92 -0.73 11.67 -9.27
N LEU A 93 -2.06 11.74 -9.24
CA LEU A 93 -2.89 10.97 -8.31
C LEU A 93 -3.01 9.50 -8.72
N VAL A 94 -3.11 9.21 -10.02
CA VAL A 94 -3.16 7.86 -10.57
C VAL A 94 -1.79 7.19 -10.57
N MET A 95 -0.72 7.95 -10.82
CA MET A 95 0.67 7.47 -10.78
C MET A 95 1.25 7.45 -9.35
N ARG A 96 0.41 7.67 -8.33
CA ARG A 96 0.81 7.59 -6.92
C ARG A 96 1.20 6.15 -6.59
N THR A 97 2.49 5.86 -6.68
CA THR A 97 3.10 4.68 -6.11
C THR A 97 3.51 4.97 -4.67
N PRO A 98 3.39 4.00 -3.75
CA PRO A 98 3.71 4.19 -2.33
C PRO A 98 5.19 4.57 -2.07
N ASP A 99 6.08 4.35 -3.03
CA ASP A 99 7.53 4.56 -2.88
C ASP A 99 8.04 5.95 -3.34
N MET A 100 7.14 6.88 -3.70
CA MET A 100 7.55 8.14 -4.36
C MET A 100 8.03 9.27 -3.41
N LEU A 101 8.03 9.04 -2.09
CA LEU A 101 8.49 10.01 -1.09
C LEU A 101 9.77 9.49 -0.39
N PRO A 102 10.96 10.02 -0.73
CA PRO A 102 12.17 9.73 0.02
C PRO A 102 12.01 10.27 1.45
N GLY A 103 11.96 9.37 2.44
CA GLY A 103 11.83 9.72 3.86
C GLY A 103 10.40 9.72 4.42
N TYR A 104 9.39 9.28 3.66
CA TYR A 104 8.10 8.93 4.24
C TYR A 104 8.11 7.46 4.68
N GLU A 105 8.47 7.23 5.94
CA GLU A 105 8.21 5.95 6.60
C GLU A 105 6.71 5.90 6.93
N PRO A 106 5.91 5.03 6.33
CA PRO A 106 4.62 4.71 6.90
C PRO A 106 4.91 4.10 8.27
N SER A 107 4.64 4.86 9.33
CA SER A 107 4.59 4.30 10.68
C SER A 107 3.51 3.24 10.66
N GLU A 108 3.91 1.97 10.51
CA GLU A 108 3.05 0.85 10.86
C GLU A 108 2.55 1.10 12.28
N ALA A 109 1.24 1.00 12.44
CA ALA A 109 0.48 1.70 13.47
C ALA A 109 0.70 1.10 14.87
N LEU A 110 1.85 1.32 15.52
CA LEU A 110 2.02 1.13 16.97
C LEU A 110 1.71 -0.27 17.58
N PRO A 111 1.68 -1.45 16.91
CA PRO A 111 1.61 -2.72 17.66
C PRO A 111 2.97 -3.05 18.29
N ASP A 112 4.04 -2.57 17.67
CA ASP A 112 5.39 -3.08 17.89
C ASP A 112 5.94 -2.69 19.27
N ALA A 113 5.61 -1.51 19.78
CA ALA A 113 6.06 -1.07 21.10
C ALA A 113 5.36 -1.82 22.25
N GLN A 114 4.07 -2.15 22.10
CA GLN A 114 3.32 -2.93 23.09
C GLN A 114 3.70 -4.41 23.03
N ILE A 115 3.86 -4.97 21.83
CA ILE A 115 4.39 -6.32 21.64
C ILE A 115 5.81 -6.39 22.23
N ALA A 116 6.69 -5.46 21.89
CA ALA A 116 8.04 -5.41 22.45
C ALA A 116 8.03 -5.20 23.97
N ALA A 117 7.04 -4.50 24.55
CA ALA A 117 6.89 -4.39 26.00
C ALA A 117 6.43 -5.71 26.64
N LEU A 118 5.46 -6.41 26.02
CA LEU A 118 5.00 -7.73 26.45
C LEU A 118 6.11 -8.78 26.36
N LEU A 119 6.94 -8.72 25.31
CA LEU A 119 8.06 -9.64 25.11
C LEU A 119 9.28 -9.37 25.99
N ARG A 120 9.39 -8.17 26.60
CA ARG A 120 10.54 -7.78 27.44
C ARG A 120 10.48 -8.28 28.88
N GLY A 121 9.29 -8.59 29.39
CA GLY A 121 9.09 -8.94 30.81
C GLY A 121 9.23 -10.43 31.12
N GLU A 122 8.82 -11.30 30.20
CA GLU A 122 8.87 -12.76 30.35
C GLU A 122 9.23 -13.39 29.01
N GLN A 123 10.44 -13.96 28.89
CA GLN A 123 10.79 -14.73 27.69
C GLN A 123 10.00 -16.03 27.70
N LEU A 124 9.08 -16.18 26.74
CA LEU A 124 8.28 -17.37 26.64
C LEU A 124 9.16 -18.56 26.27
N VAL A 125 8.87 -19.72 26.87
CA VAL A 125 9.54 -20.99 26.57
C VAL A 125 8.64 -21.80 25.63
N PRO A 126 9.21 -22.48 24.64
CA PRO A 126 8.46 -23.39 23.79
C PRO A 126 7.66 -24.44 24.58
N PRO A 127 6.44 -24.78 24.12
CA PRO A 127 5.70 -25.89 24.71
C PRO A 127 6.44 -27.22 24.44
N SER A 128 6.15 -28.23 25.25
CA SER A 128 6.66 -29.58 25.03
C SER A 128 6.27 -30.11 23.64
N ASP A 129 7.23 -30.71 22.94
CA ASP A 129 6.97 -31.27 21.61
C ASP A 129 5.96 -32.44 21.69
N PRO A 130 5.02 -32.52 20.73
CA PRO A 130 4.17 -33.70 20.60
C PRO A 130 5.00 -34.96 20.33
N PRO A 131 4.50 -36.15 20.71
CA PRO A 131 5.22 -37.40 20.50
C PRO A 131 5.51 -37.61 19.01
N PRO A 132 6.68 -38.13 18.61
CA PRO A 132 7.06 -38.28 17.20
C PRO A 132 6.04 -39.07 16.36
N LEU A 133 5.40 -40.08 16.96
CA LEU A 133 4.36 -40.90 16.33
C LEU A 133 3.14 -40.10 15.87
N ALA A 134 2.88 -38.94 16.47
CA ALA A 134 1.76 -38.09 16.06
C ALA A 134 1.97 -37.42 14.70
N PHE A 135 3.21 -37.39 14.19
CA PHE A 135 3.54 -36.81 12.88
C PHE A 135 3.67 -37.87 11.77
N THR A 136 3.50 -39.15 12.10
CA THR A 136 3.64 -40.28 11.18
C THR A 136 2.33 -41.02 10.94
N THR A 137 1.20 -40.49 11.41
CA THR A 137 -0.10 -41.13 11.12
C THR A 137 -0.48 -40.95 9.65
N GLN A 138 -1.27 -41.87 9.12
CA GLN A 138 -1.65 -41.85 7.71
C GLN A 138 -2.42 -40.58 7.34
N GLU A 139 -3.27 -40.08 8.26
CA GLU A 139 -4.03 -38.85 8.06
C GLU A 139 -3.12 -37.63 7.96
N VAL A 140 -2.04 -37.60 8.76
CA VAL A 140 -1.06 -36.53 8.75
C VAL A 140 -0.23 -36.58 7.45
N GLU A 141 0.25 -37.75 7.05
CA GLU A 141 1.05 -37.92 5.84
C GLU A 141 0.27 -37.55 4.57
N GLN A 142 -1.04 -37.84 4.54
CA GLN A 142 -1.92 -37.44 3.44
C GLN A 142 -2.05 -35.91 3.29
N VAL A 143 -2.08 -35.17 4.40
CA VAL A 143 -2.27 -33.71 4.39
C VAL A 143 -0.95 -32.95 4.26
N ARG A 144 0.12 -33.48 4.86
CA ARG A 144 1.46 -32.91 4.88
C ARG A 144 2.50 -34.03 4.71
N PRO A 145 2.85 -34.40 3.46
CA PRO A 145 3.86 -35.42 3.22
C PRO A 145 5.23 -34.98 3.75
N MET A 146 6.07 -35.94 4.15
CA MET A 146 7.44 -35.68 4.64
C MET A 146 7.53 -34.82 5.91
N LEU A 147 6.42 -34.70 6.66
CA LEU A 147 6.36 -33.89 7.88
C LEU A 147 7.20 -34.46 9.02
N VAL A 148 7.43 -35.78 9.04
CA VAL A 148 8.30 -36.43 10.04
C VAL A 148 9.73 -35.88 10.00
N ASN A 149 10.22 -35.49 8.82
CA ASN A 149 11.56 -34.91 8.61
C ASN A 149 11.60 -33.38 8.79
N ALA A 150 10.48 -32.73 9.14
CA ALA A 150 10.43 -31.30 9.37
C ALA A 150 11.12 -30.93 10.69
N SER A 151 11.88 -29.82 10.69
CA SER A 151 12.51 -29.33 11.90
C SER A 151 11.49 -28.56 12.75
N ARG A 152 11.38 -28.96 14.02
CA ARG A 152 10.61 -28.27 15.06
C ARG A 152 11.53 -27.60 16.09
N ASN A 153 12.80 -27.42 15.72
CA ASN A 153 13.80 -26.82 16.61
C ASN A 153 13.61 -25.30 16.67
N TRP A 154 13.04 -24.84 17.79
CA TRP A 154 12.81 -23.43 18.10
C TRP A 154 14.10 -22.58 18.16
N GLY A 155 15.24 -23.19 18.47
CA GLY A 155 16.54 -22.51 18.52
C GLY A 155 17.10 -22.13 17.14
N LEU A 156 16.53 -22.65 16.05
CA LEU A 156 16.90 -22.28 14.68
C LEU A 156 16.02 -21.16 14.11
N MET A 157 15.05 -20.68 14.89
CA MET A 157 14.18 -19.56 14.50
C MET A 157 14.71 -18.24 15.04
N HIS A 158 14.45 -17.15 14.32
CA HIS A 158 14.84 -15.81 14.74
C HIS A 158 14.18 -15.47 16.09
N PRO A 159 14.92 -14.91 17.07
CA PRO A 159 14.40 -14.67 18.42
C PRO A 159 13.09 -13.87 18.46
N ASP A 160 12.99 -12.79 17.70
CA ASP A 160 11.77 -11.97 17.66
C ASP A 160 10.58 -12.71 17.06
N PHE A 161 10.80 -13.51 16.01
CA PHE A 161 9.74 -14.31 15.40
C PHE A 161 9.28 -15.40 16.38
N ASN A 162 10.24 -16.07 17.02
CA ASN A 162 9.99 -17.10 18.01
C ASN A 162 9.12 -16.55 19.15
N GLN A 163 9.49 -15.41 19.73
CA GLN A 163 8.72 -14.80 20.82
C GLN A 163 7.30 -14.37 20.42
N ARG A 164 7.12 -13.81 19.21
CA ARG A 164 5.78 -13.50 18.68
C ARG A 164 4.95 -14.77 18.47
N LEU A 165 5.56 -15.83 17.93
CA LEU A 165 4.87 -17.10 17.70
C LEU A 165 4.46 -17.77 19.02
N LEU A 166 5.33 -17.75 20.03
CA LEU A 166 5.01 -18.27 21.37
C LEU A 166 3.88 -17.47 22.03
N LEU A 167 3.86 -16.15 21.85
CA LEU A 167 2.75 -15.33 22.33
C LEU A 167 1.43 -15.67 21.60
N ALA A 168 1.49 -15.98 20.30
CA ALA A 168 0.33 -16.49 19.57
C ALA A 168 -0.17 -17.82 20.17
N PHE A 169 0.73 -18.76 20.45
CA PHE A 169 0.38 -20.05 21.08
C PHE A 169 -0.27 -19.85 22.45
N LYS A 170 0.28 -18.94 23.27
CA LYS A 170 -0.27 -18.59 24.58
C LYS A 170 -1.69 -18.04 24.45
N ILE A 171 -1.91 -17.05 23.57
CA ILE A 171 -3.23 -16.45 23.34
C ILE A 171 -4.22 -17.50 22.82
N MET A 172 -3.81 -18.35 21.87
CA MET A 172 -4.67 -19.39 21.30
C MET A 172 -5.14 -20.39 22.36
N LYS A 173 -4.24 -20.79 23.26
CA LYS A 173 -4.58 -21.68 24.39
C LYS A 173 -5.47 -20.99 25.42
N GLU A 174 -5.05 -19.83 25.93
CA GLU A 174 -5.71 -19.18 27.07
C GLU A 174 -7.05 -18.55 26.70
N LYS A 175 -7.15 -17.93 25.52
CA LYS A 175 -8.36 -17.19 25.10
C LYS A 175 -9.34 -18.04 24.32
N TYR A 176 -8.84 -18.98 23.52
CA TYR A 176 -9.67 -19.73 22.57
C TYR A 176 -9.70 -21.23 22.82
N GLY A 177 -8.90 -21.75 23.75
CA GLY A 177 -8.87 -23.18 24.07
C GLY A 177 -8.25 -24.05 22.97
N TYR A 178 -7.45 -23.47 22.07
CA TYR A 178 -6.73 -24.21 21.03
C TYR A 178 -5.31 -24.51 21.49
N GLU A 179 -5.02 -25.77 21.73
CA GLU A 179 -3.63 -26.20 21.86
C GLU A 179 -2.98 -26.25 20.48
N MET A 180 -1.81 -25.63 20.37
CA MET A 180 -1.09 -25.51 19.11
C MET A 180 0.14 -26.41 19.07
N ALA A 181 0.48 -26.87 17.87
CA ALA A 181 1.66 -27.67 17.60
C ALA A 181 2.45 -27.06 16.42
N LEU A 182 3.77 -26.97 16.60
CA LEU A 182 4.68 -26.60 15.51
C LEU A 182 4.82 -27.79 14.55
N LEU A 183 4.48 -27.58 13.28
CA LEU A 183 4.67 -28.55 12.22
C LEU A 183 6.09 -28.44 11.64
N GLU A 184 6.49 -27.23 11.28
CA GLU A 184 7.81 -26.93 10.73
C GLU A 184 8.20 -25.48 11.02
N GLY A 185 9.38 -25.27 11.60
CA GLY A 185 9.98 -23.95 11.79
C GLY A 185 11.05 -23.70 10.71
N TYR A 186 12.33 -23.75 11.10
CA TYR A 186 13.43 -23.64 10.14
C TYR A 186 13.43 -24.76 9.09
N ARG A 187 13.57 -24.41 7.82
CA ARG A 187 13.70 -25.36 6.71
C ARG A 187 15.02 -25.13 5.98
N SER A 188 15.83 -26.17 5.83
CA SER A 188 17.11 -26.03 5.12
C SER A 188 16.90 -25.81 3.61
N PRO A 189 17.84 -25.14 2.91
CA PRO A 189 17.78 -25.01 1.45
C PRO A 189 17.66 -26.34 0.70
N ALA A 190 18.40 -27.36 1.12
CA ALA A 190 18.33 -28.69 0.53
C ALA A 190 16.94 -29.33 0.68
N ARG A 191 16.29 -29.16 1.85
CA ARG A 191 14.91 -29.62 2.07
C ARG A 191 13.92 -28.83 1.21
N GLN A 192 14.10 -27.52 1.09
CA GLN A 192 13.25 -26.69 0.24
C GLN A 192 13.29 -27.14 -1.22
N ASP A 193 14.48 -27.42 -1.75
CA ASP A 193 14.63 -27.93 -3.12
C ASP A 193 14.03 -29.33 -3.30
N MET A 194 14.15 -30.21 -2.29
CA MET A 194 13.48 -31.51 -2.29
C MET A 194 11.95 -31.35 -2.34
N LEU A 195 11.37 -30.47 -1.53
CA LEU A 195 9.93 -30.21 -1.54
C LEU A 195 9.48 -29.58 -2.87
N ALA A 196 10.28 -28.69 -3.46
CA ALA A 196 9.98 -28.11 -4.77
C ALA A 196 9.94 -29.17 -5.88
N GLN A 197 10.75 -30.23 -5.79
CA GLN A 197 10.73 -31.37 -6.73
C GLN A 197 9.46 -32.22 -6.60
N MET A 198 8.78 -32.19 -5.46
CA MET A 198 7.49 -32.89 -5.27
C MET A 198 6.31 -32.16 -5.95
N GLY A 199 6.54 -30.97 -6.49
CA GLY A 199 5.58 -30.22 -7.30
C GLY A 199 4.91 -29.06 -6.56
N GLY A 200 4.28 -28.18 -7.34
CA GLY A 200 3.70 -26.92 -6.86
C GLY A 200 2.54 -27.05 -5.87
N ALA A 201 2.00 -28.26 -5.68
CA ALA A 201 1.02 -28.56 -4.64
C ALA A 201 1.61 -28.50 -3.22
N VAL A 202 2.92 -28.75 -3.08
CA VAL A 202 3.64 -28.68 -1.81
C VAL A 202 4.25 -27.29 -1.61
N THR A 203 5.00 -26.81 -2.59
CA THR A 203 5.59 -25.47 -2.54
C THR A 203 5.98 -24.99 -3.95
N ASN A 204 5.86 -23.69 -4.19
CA ASN A 204 6.35 -23.04 -5.40
C ASN A 204 7.70 -22.33 -5.18
N ALA A 205 8.20 -22.30 -3.95
CA ALA A 205 9.47 -21.68 -3.61
C ALA A 205 10.64 -22.66 -3.82
N ARG A 206 11.74 -22.18 -4.38
CA ARG A 206 13.03 -22.88 -4.41
C ARG A 206 13.90 -22.47 -3.23
N ALA A 207 15.10 -23.04 -3.12
CA ALA A 207 16.09 -22.59 -2.16
C ALA A 207 16.25 -21.05 -2.15
N PHE A 208 16.19 -20.51 -0.94
CA PHE A 208 16.35 -19.11 -0.53
C PHE A 208 15.15 -18.21 -0.89
N GLN A 209 14.05 -18.79 -1.35
CA GLN A 209 12.82 -18.10 -1.71
C GLN A 209 11.70 -18.26 -0.67
N SER A 210 11.99 -18.90 0.48
CA SER A 210 11.05 -19.07 1.59
C SER A 210 11.62 -18.53 2.90
N TRP A 211 10.77 -17.85 3.68
CA TRP A 211 11.12 -17.32 5.00
C TRP A 211 11.50 -18.39 6.04
N HIS A 212 11.05 -19.65 5.85
CA HIS A 212 11.48 -20.77 6.69
C HIS A 212 13.01 -20.94 6.69
N GLN A 213 13.67 -20.61 5.58
CA GLN A 213 15.12 -20.76 5.43
C GLN A 213 15.92 -19.69 6.16
N TYR A 214 15.23 -18.64 6.60
CA TYR A 214 15.80 -17.56 7.39
C TYR A 214 15.34 -17.63 8.86
N GLY A 215 14.64 -18.70 9.26
CA GLY A 215 14.09 -18.86 10.60
C GLY A 215 12.97 -17.85 10.93
N LEU A 216 12.31 -17.31 9.91
CA LEU A 216 11.32 -16.23 10.01
C LEU A 216 9.91 -16.68 9.61
N ALA A 217 9.68 -17.99 9.47
CA ALA A 217 8.36 -18.53 9.24
C ALA A 217 8.16 -19.87 9.97
N ALA A 218 6.90 -20.20 10.19
CA ALA A 218 6.50 -21.45 10.79
C ALA A 218 5.15 -21.90 10.23
N ASP A 219 5.03 -23.22 10.09
CA ASP A 219 3.79 -23.92 9.82
C ASP A 219 3.30 -24.52 11.14
N CYS A 220 2.06 -24.24 11.51
CA CYS A 220 1.46 -24.70 12.76
C CYS A 220 0.12 -25.40 12.50
N ALA A 221 -0.29 -26.23 13.44
CA ALA A 221 -1.61 -26.88 13.47
C ALA A 221 -2.09 -27.00 14.92
N PHE A 222 -3.18 -27.77 15.12
CA PHE A 222 -3.82 -27.88 16.42
C PHE A 222 -3.68 -29.28 17.01
N TRP A 223 -3.64 -29.33 18.33
CA TRP A 223 -3.68 -30.55 19.11
C TRP A 223 -5.06 -30.68 19.75
N ARG A 224 -5.71 -31.83 19.58
CA ARG A 224 -7.02 -32.12 20.16
C ARG A 224 -7.12 -33.60 20.49
N ASP A 225 -7.52 -33.93 21.71
CA ASP A 225 -7.76 -35.30 22.17
C ASP A 225 -6.59 -36.27 21.89
N GLY A 226 -5.35 -35.78 22.10
CA GLY A 226 -4.15 -36.57 21.87
C GLY A 226 -3.76 -36.77 20.40
N LYS A 227 -4.40 -36.04 19.48
CA LYS A 227 -4.17 -36.13 18.04
C LYS A 227 -3.81 -34.78 17.43
N LEU A 228 -2.97 -34.83 16.40
CA LEU A 228 -2.66 -33.70 15.56
C LEU A 228 -3.77 -33.50 14.52
N VAL A 229 -4.40 -32.33 14.52
CA VAL A 229 -5.48 -31.96 13.60
C VAL A 229 -4.97 -30.86 12.67
N ILE A 230 -4.67 -31.23 11.42
CA ILE A 230 -4.08 -30.33 10.42
C ILE A 230 -5.13 -29.84 9.41
N SER A 231 -6.00 -30.72 8.94
CA SER A 231 -6.88 -30.44 7.80
C SER A 231 -7.96 -29.41 8.15
N GLU A 232 -8.06 -28.35 7.34
CA GLU A 232 -9.11 -27.34 7.41
C GLU A 232 -10.49 -27.86 6.99
N LYS A 233 -10.57 -29.10 6.49
CA LYS A 233 -11.85 -29.77 6.26
C LYS A 233 -12.58 -30.06 7.57
N ASP A 234 -11.86 -30.14 8.69
CA ASP A 234 -12.46 -30.14 10.02
C ASP A 234 -12.92 -28.71 10.36
N PRO A 235 -14.24 -28.46 10.57
CA PRO A 235 -14.74 -27.11 10.87
C PRO A 235 -14.13 -26.49 12.13
N TRP A 236 -13.77 -27.30 13.12
CA TRP A 236 -13.09 -26.84 14.33
C TRP A 236 -11.66 -26.39 14.00
N ALA A 237 -10.92 -27.14 13.19
CA ALA A 237 -9.58 -26.75 12.77
C ALA A 237 -9.61 -25.50 11.89
N MET A 238 -10.57 -25.39 10.96
CA MET A 238 -10.78 -24.18 10.17
C MET A 238 -11.02 -22.95 11.05
N ARG A 239 -11.87 -23.07 12.08
CA ARG A 239 -12.09 -21.98 13.03
C ARG A 239 -10.82 -21.64 13.80
N GLY A 240 -10.07 -22.65 14.22
CA GLY A 240 -8.76 -22.49 14.83
C GLY A 240 -7.81 -21.68 13.95
N TYR A 241 -7.71 -22.00 12.66
CA TYR A 241 -6.84 -21.28 11.74
C TYR A 241 -7.25 -19.82 11.52
N GLN A 242 -8.54 -19.52 11.47
CA GLN A 242 -9.02 -18.14 11.38
C GLN A 242 -8.61 -17.33 12.61
N LEU A 243 -8.82 -17.89 13.80
CA LEU A 243 -8.44 -17.26 15.07
C LEU A 243 -6.91 -17.10 15.16
N TYR A 244 -6.16 -18.13 14.80
CA TYR A 244 -4.70 -18.10 14.77
C TYR A 244 -4.19 -17.02 13.81
N GLY A 245 -4.77 -16.93 12.62
CA GLY A 245 -4.44 -15.88 11.65
C GLY A 245 -4.68 -14.48 12.18
N GLU A 246 -5.84 -14.23 12.78
CA GLU A 246 -6.16 -12.94 13.41
C GLU A 246 -5.18 -12.58 14.54
N VAL A 247 -4.82 -13.56 15.38
CA VAL A 247 -3.84 -13.37 16.47
C VAL A 247 -2.45 -13.10 15.90
N ALA A 248 -2.02 -13.87 14.90
CA ALA A 248 -0.72 -13.69 14.26
C ALA A 248 -0.58 -12.29 13.64
N GLU A 249 -1.62 -11.82 12.94
CA GLU A 249 -1.67 -10.48 12.37
C GLU A 249 -1.59 -9.38 13.44
N GLN A 250 -2.28 -9.54 14.58
CA GLN A 250 -2.19 -8.62 15.71
C GLN A 250 -0.78 -8.55 16.31
N LEU A 251 0.00 -9.63 16.19
CA LEU A 251 1.39 -9.72 16.65
C LEU A 251 2.41 -9.27 15.59
N GLY A 252 1.94 -8.67 14.49
CA GLY A 252 2.78 -8.16 13.42
C GLY A 252 3.36 -9.26 12.51
N LEU A 253 2.80 -10.46 12.54
CA LEU A 253 3.13 -11.52 11.60
C LEU A 253 2.26 -11.41 10.35
N THR A 254 2.78 -11.82 9.21
CA THR A 254 1.96 -12.06 8.02
C THR A 254 1.40 -13.47 8.07
N TRP A 255 0.09 -13.61 7.84
CA TRP A 255 -0.58 -14.91 7.80
C TRP A 255 -0.85 -15.40 6.38
N GLY A 256 -0.53 -16.67 6.11
CA GLY A 256 -0.69 -17.31 4.80
C GLY A 256 -2.14 -17.53 4.37
N GLY A 257 -3.10 -17.50 5.30
CA GLY A 257 -4.53 -17.58 5.00
C GLY A 257 -5.08 -16.39 4.20
N ARG A 258 -4.35 -15.27 4.15
CA ARG A 258 -4.68 -14.12 3.29
C ARG A 258 -4.27 -14.31 1.82
N TRP A 259 -3.49 -15.35 1.51
CA TRP A 259 -2.98 -15.57 0.17
C TRP A 259 -4.02 -16.26 -0.71
N LYS A 260 -3.87 -16.13 -2.04
CA LYS A 260 -4.77 -16.78 -3.01
C LYS A 260 -4.82 -18.31 -2.84
N MET A 261 -3.71 -18.91 -2.45
CA MET A 261 -3.58 -20.36 -2.20
C MET A 261 -3.98 -20.78 -0.77
N MET A 262 -4.26 -19.82 0.12
CA MET A 262 -4.71 -20.02 1.52
C MET A 262 -3.86 -21.01 2.33
N ASP A 263 -2.62 -20.64 2.63
CA ASP A 263 -1.78 -21.47 3.51
C ASP A 263 -2.09 -21.16 4.98
N LEU A 264 -3.15 -21.79 5.49
CA LEU A 264 -3.79 -21.43 6.76
C LEU A 264 -2.91 -21.69 7.99
N GLY A 265 -2.02 -22.68 7.93
CA GLY A 265 -1.08 -22.99 9.01
C GLY A 265 0.15 -22.09 9.05
N HIS A 266 0.37 -21.31 7.99
CA HIS A 266 1.61 -20.58 7.77
C HIS A 266 1.58 -19.17 8.35
N THR A 267 2.62 -18.79 9.09
CA THR A 267 2.91 -17.40 9.45
C THR A 267 4.37 -17.06 9.19
N GLU A 268 4.62 -15.81 8.81
CA GLU A 268 5.96 -15.30 8.53
C GLU A 268 6.18 -13.88 9.09
N LEU A 269 7.38 -13.60 9.59
CA LEU A 269 7.84 -12.26 9.92
C LEU A 269 8.68 -11.71 8.76
N ARG A 270 8.20 -10.64 8.14
CA ARG A 270 8.88 -10.02 6.98
C ARG A 270 9.87 -8.97 7.44
N LEU A 271 11.16 -9.30 7.41
CA LEU A 271 12.24 -8.36 7.69
C LEU A 271 12.81 -7.79 6.38
N ARG A 272 12.87 -6.45 6.28
CA ARG A 272 13.47 -5.77 5.12
C ARG A 272 14.94 -6.18 4.98
N GLY A 273 15.37 -6.45 3.74
CA GLY A 273 16.76 -6.78 3.42
C GLY A 273 17.18 -8.24 3.64
N VAL A 274 16.35 -9.07 4.28
CA VAL A 274 16.67 -10.49 4.52
C VAL A 274 16.41 -11.33 3.27
N MET A 275 15.20 -11.25 2.70
CA MET A 275 14.84 -11.96 1.47
C MET A 275 14.57 -10.94 0.36
N ARG A 276 15.31 -11.02 -0.75
CA ARG A 276 15.07 -10.18 -1.93
C ARG A 276 13.92 -10.78 -2.73
N ARG A 277 12.85 -10.02 -2.91
CA ARG A 277 11.75 -10.36 -3.85
C ARG A 277 12.10 -9.91 -5.26
#